data_AF-A0A6A8MZE1-F1
#
_entry.id   AF-A0A6A8MZE1-F1
#
_cell.length_a   1.000
_cell.length_b   1.000
_cell.length_c   1.000
_cell.angle_alpha   90.00
_cell.angle_beta   90.00
_cell.angle_gamma   90.00
#
_symmetry.space_group_name_H-M   'P 1'
#
loop_
_entity.id
_entity.type
_entity.pdbx_description
1 polymer ?
#
loop_
_entity_poly.entity_id
_entity_poly.type
_entity_poly.pdbx_seq_one_letter_code
_entity_poly.pdbx_strand_id
1 'polypeptide(L)'
;MAARFQNRVLVLGAGSVSQCVLPLLIEHLVDAKQITIADMRDNRGRVSDAIAAGATYVQDQLTRENMDQFLSKYLSAGDFLLDLAWNIDANAIVGWAHDHGVIYLNTSIEEWDPYAAGATRNPTERTLYWRHMKLRKLTDTWGGKGPTAIVEHGANPGLVSHLTKKALFDIATRAIKDGKASAGVEDALTAENFPTLAQKLNVKVIHIAERDTQISDKPKQVNEFVNTWSVEGFYEEGIAPAELGWGTHEKTLPI
;
A
#
# COMPACT_ATOMS: atom_id res chain seq x y z
N MET A 1 -4.90 -25.04 0.94
CA MET A 1 -4.44 -24.06 -0.07
C MET A 1 -5.65 -23.28 -0.53
N ALA A 2 -5.54 -21.96 -0.65
CA ALA A 2 -6.58 -21.17 -1.31
C ALA A 2 -6.76 -21.69 -2.75
N ALA A 3 -7.98 -21.57 -3.30
CA ALA A 3 -8.20 -21.88 -4.70
C ALA A 3 -7.33 -20.97 -5.58
N ARG A 4 -6.75 -21.51 -6.67
CA ARG A 4 -6.03 -20.69 -7.66
C ARG A 4 -7.00 -19.68 -8.28
N PHE A 5 -6.56 -18.45 -8.41
CA PHE A 5 -7.31 -17.38 -9.07
C PHE A 5 -7.37 -17.64 -10.57
N GLN A 6 -8.53 -17.45 -11.19
CA GLN A 6 -8.80 -17.89 -12.56
C GLN A 6 -8.84 -16.75 -13.60
N ASN A 7 -8.92 -15.50 -13.13
CA ASN A 7 -9.11 -14.33 -13.99
C ASN A 7 -7.77 -13.65 -14.32
N ARG A 8 -7.78 -12.61 -15.14
CA ARG A 8 -6.56 -11.91 -15.56
C ARG A 8 -6.02 -11.05 -14.43
N VAL A 9 -4.71 -10.83 -14.45
CA VAL A 9 -4.01 -9.92 -13.54
C VAL A 9 -3.27 -8.87 -14.37
N LEU A 10 -3.56 -7.60 -14.14
CA LEU A 10 -2.75 -6.49 -14.62
C LEU A 10 -1.89 -5.98 -13.47
N VAL A 11 -0.56 -5.99 -13.67
CA VAL A 11 0.41 -5.40 -12.75
C VAL A 11 0.90 -4.10 -13.36
N LEU A 12 0.64 -2.97 -12.69
CA LEU A 12 1.20 -1.68 -13.07
C LEU A 12 2.52 -1.47 -12.32
N GLY A 13 3.58 -1.14 -13.06
CA GLY A 13 4.94 -1.00 -12.55
C GLY A 13 5.72 -2.30 -12.57
N ALA A 14 6.98 -2.22 -13.00
CA ALA A 14 7.97 -3.30 -12.98
C ALA A 14 9.20 -2.91 -12.14
N GLY A 15 8.93 -2.27 -10.99
CA GLY A 15 9.93 -1.84 -10.02
C GLY A 15 10.39 -2.93 -9.05
N SER A 16 10.98 -2.51 -7.92
CA SER A 16 11.48 -3.42 -6.88
C SER A 16 10.39 -4.29 -6.27
N VAL A 17 9.21 -3.72 -6.02
CA VAL A 17 8.09 -4.45 -5.40
C VAL A 17 7.56 -5.53 -6.34
N SER A 18 7.36 -5.21 -7.62
CA SER A 18 6.90 -6.17 -8.63
C SER A 18 7.85 -7.35 -8.77
N GLN A 19 9.16 -7.10 -8.74
CA GLN A 19 10.19 -8.14 -8.77
C GLN A 19 10.04 -9.15 -7.62
N CYS A 20 9.63 -8.69 -6.44
CA CYS A 20 9.44 -9.55 -5.27
C CYS A 20 8.11 -10.31 -5.30
N VAL A 21 7.02 -9.67 -5.72
CA VAL A 21 5.67 -10.25 -5.61
C VAL A 21 5.30 -11.19 -6.75
N LEU A 22 5.80 -10.95 -7.96
CA LEU A 22 5.45 -11.75 -9.14
C LEU A 22 5.78 -13.25 -8.98
N PRO A 23 6.97 -13.64 -8.48
CA PRO A 23 7.26 -15.05 -8.22
C PRO A 23 6.29 -15.68 -7.23
N LEU A 24 5.91 -14.96 -6.16
CA LEU A 24 4.98 -15.44 -5.14
C LEU A 24 3.57 -15.62 -5.70
N LEU A 25 3.11 -14.72 -6.57
CA LEU A 25 1.83 -14.85 -7.26
C LEU A 25 1.80 -16.09 -8.14
N ILE A 26 2.85 -16.31 -8.94
CA ILE A 26 2.96 -17.45 -9.87
C ILE A 26 3.04 -18.77 -9.09
N GLU A 27 3.79 -18.80 -7.99
CA GLU A 27 3.95 -19.99 -7.17
C GLU A 27 2.62 -20.41 -6.52
N HIS A 28 1.89 -19.44 -5.96
CA HIS A 28 0.80 -19.75 -5.02
C HIS A 28 -0.61 -19.49 -5.56
N LEU A 29 -0.80 -18.55 -6.48
CA LEU A 29 -2.12 -17.97 -6.74
C LEU A 29 -2.56 -18.01 -8.21
N VAL A 30 -1.65 -17.81 -9.17
CA VAL A 30 -2.00 -17.67 -10.60
C VAL A 30 -1.04 -18.44 -11.52
N ASP A 31 -1.48 -18.72 -12.75
CA ASP A 31 -0.60 -19.04 -13.87
C ASP A 31 0.03 -17.75 -14.42
N ALA A 32 1.31 -17.80 -14.77
CA ALA A 32 2.01 -16.64 -15.32
C ALA A 32 1.33 -16.06 -16.57
N LYS A 33 0.67 -16.88 -17.40
CA LYS A 33 -0.06 -16.43 -18.59
C LYS A 33 -1.27 -15.55 -18.28
N GLN A 34 -1.75 -15.54 -17.04
CA GLN A 34 -2.81 -14.63 -16.59
C GLN A 34 -2.27 -13.21 -16.36
N ILE A 35 -0.95 -13.05 -16.24
CA ILE A 35 -0.32 -11.80 -15.84
C ILE A 35 0.07 -10.99 -17.08
N THR A 36 -0.38 -9.73 -17.11
CA THR A 36 0.19 -8.67 -17.94
C THR A 36 0.89 -7.66 -17.02
N ILE A 37 2.14 -7.33 -17.31
CA ILE A 37 2.95 -6.34 -16.60
C ILE A 37 3.07 -5.13 -17.51
N ALA A 38 2.73 -3.94 -17.02
CA ALA A 38 2.87 -2.70 -17.76
C ALA A 38 3.75 -1.69 -17.02
N ASP A 39 4.71 -1.10 -17.73
CA ASP A 39 5.58 -0.03 -17.21
C ASP A 39 5.93 0.93 -18.35
N MET A 40 6.05 2.22 -18.06
CA MET A 40 6.45 3.22 -19.06
C MET A 40 7.92 3.08 -19.49
N ARG A 41 8.78 2.55 -18.60
CA ARG A 41 10.20 2.29 -18.87
C ARG A 41 10.40 0.86 -19.30
N ASP A 42 11.45 0.58 -20.08
CA ASP A 42 11.84 -0.80 -20.36
C ASP A 42 12.55 -1.41 -19.13
N ASN A 43 11.75 -2.04 -18.28
CA ASN A 43 12.17 -2.73 -17.06
C ASN A 43 12.06 -4.25 -17.19
N ARG A 44 11.95 -4.81 -18.41
CA ARG A 44 11.79 -6.26 -18.64
C ARG A 44 12.82 -7.11 -17.90
N GLY A 45 14.06 -6.63 -17.83
CA GLY A 45 15.14 -7.33 -17.12
C GLY A 45 14.91 -7.50 -15.61
N ARG A 46 14.07 -6.67 -14.97
CA ARG A 46 13.74 -6.78 -13.53
C ARG A 46 12.72 -7.89 -13.25
N VAL A 47 11.96 -8.31 -14.26
CA VAL A 47 10.85 -9.27 -14.15
C VAL A 47 11.00 -10.42 -15.15
N SER A 48 12.25 -10.72 -15.56
CA SER A 48 12.57 -11.71 -16.59
C SER A 48 12.00 -13.08 -16.29
N ASP A 49 12.00 -13.49 -15.02
CA ASP A 49 11.56 -14.82 -14.60
C ASP A 49 10.05 -14.98 -14.78
N ALA A 50 9.27 -13.94 -14.48
CA ALA A 50 7.83 -13.93 -14.73
C ALA A 50 7.53 -14.00 -16.25
N ILE A 51 8.29 -13.27 -17.07
CA ILE A 51 8.17 -13.31 -18.53
C ILE A 51 8.53 -14.69 -19.06
N ALA A 52 9.63 -15.29 -18.59
CA ALA A 52 10.05 -16.63 -18.97
C ALA A 52 9.02 -17.71 -18.56
N ALA A 53 8.30 -17.50 -17.46
CA ALA A 53 7.20 -18.35 -17.02
C ALA A 53 5.92 -18.17 -17.88
N GLY A 54 5.79 -17.09 -18.65
CA GLY A 54 4.68 -16.86 -19.57
C GLY A 54 3.92 -15.55 -19.38
N ALA A 55 4.33 -14.68 -18.45
CA ALA A 55 3.73 -13.35 -18.29
C ALA A 55 3.98 -12.47 -19.52
N THR A 56 2.98 -11.64 -19.86
CA THR A 56 3.11 -10.65 -20.94
C THR A 56 3.69 -9.37 -20.37
N TYR A 57 4.66 -8.77 -21.07
CA TYR A 57 5.19 -7.46 -20.72
C TYR A 57 4.86 -6.42 -21.79
N VAL A 58 4.32 -5.29 -21.37
CA VAL A 58 4.00 -4.15 -22.23
C VAL A 58 4.76 -2.93 -21.73
N GLN A 59 5.47 -2.28 -22.64
CA GLN A 59 6.05 -0.97 -22.37
C GLN A 59 5.07 0.11 -22.83
N ASP A 60 4.33 0.67 -21.89
CA ASP A 60 3.26 1.65 -22.15
C ASP A 60 2.98 2.46 -20.88
N GLN A 61 2.43 3.65 -21.02
CA GLN A 61 2.21 4.58 -19.91
C GLN A 61 0.71 4.77 -19.65
N LEU A 62 0.30 4.49 -18.41
CA LEU A 62 -0.99 4.92 -17.92
C LEU A 62 -0.94 6.43 -17.60
N THR A 63 -1.91 7.17 -18.11
CA THR A 63 -2.06 8.62 -17.92
C THR A 63 -3.51 8.92 -17.54
N ARG A 64 -3.76 10.14 -17.08
CA ARG A 64 -5.12 10.59 -16.79
C ARG A 64 -6.02 10.53 -18.03
N GLU A 65 -5.47 10.86 -19.20
CA GLU A 65 -6.20 11.02 -20.45
C GLU A 65 -6.55 9.67 -21.09
N ASN A 66 -5.73 8.64 -20.87
CA ASN A 66 -5.91 7.32 -21.48
C ASN A 66 -6.42 6.24 -20.52
N MET A 67 -6.68 6.57 -19.25
CA MET A 67 -6.90 5.59 -18.18
C MET A 67 -7.94 4.53 -18.53
N ASP A 68 -9.11 4.96 -19.00
CA ASP A 68 -10.20 4.05 -19.34
C ASP A 68 -9.86 3.13 -20.52
N GLN A 69 -9.35 3.70 -21.60
CA GLN A 69 -8.94 2.95 -22.79
C GLN A 69 -7.84 1.94 -22.46
N PHE A 70 -6.86 2.37 -21.67
CA PHE A 70 -5.71 1.55 -21.29
C PHE A 70 -6.14 0.38 -20.42
N LEU A 71 -6.85 0.64 -19.31
CA LEU A 71 -7.22 -0.40 -18.35
C LEU A 71 -8.24 -1.38 -18.96
N SER A 72 -9.22 -0.89 -19.73
CA SER A 72 -10.22 -1.72 -20.42
C SER A 72 -9.62 -2.69 -21.44
N LYS A 73 -8.41 -2.42 -21.95
CA LYS A 73 -7.69 -3.35 -22.85
C LYS A 73 -7.28 -4.65 -22.13
N TYR A 74 -7.00 -4.56 -20.83
CA TYR A 74 -6.38 -5.64 -20.06
C TYR A 74 -7.30 -6.22 -18.99
N LEU A 75 -8.32 -5.47 -18.56
CA LEU A 75 -9.17 -5.79 -17.42
C LEU A 75 -10.65 -5.76 -17.78
N SER A 76 -11.42 -6.55 -17.04
CA SER A 76 -12.87 -6.68 -17.09
C SER A 76 -13.38 -7.12 -15.71
N ALA A 77 -14.69 -7.12 -15.51
CA ALA A 77 -15.28 -7.49 -14.22
C ALA A 77 -14.77 -8.85 -13.71
N GLY A 78 -14.29 -8.85 -12.46
CA GLY A 78 -13.69 -10.01 -11.79
C GLY A 78 -12.18 -10.18 -11.99
N ASP A 79 -11.54 -9.42 -12.89
CA ASP A 79 -10.08 -9.39 -13.02
C ASP A 79 -9.43 -8.66 -11.84
N PHE A 80 -8.11 -8.79 -11.70
CA PHE A 80 -7.33 -8.20 -10.61
C PHE A 80 -6.35 -7.15 -11.13
N LEU A 81 -6.44 -5.93 -10.59
CA LEU A 81 -5.51 -4.84 -10.81
C LEU A 81 -4.58 -4.70 -9.60
N LEU A 82 -3.31 -5.01 -9.81
CA LEU A 82 -2.23 -4.84 -8.84
C LEU A 82 -1.42 -3.59 -9.21
N ASP A 83 -1.63 -2.52 -8.48
CA ASP A 83 -1.02 -1.22 -8.72
C ASP A 83 0.23 -1.01 -7.86
N LEU A 84 1.39 -1.14 -8.50
CA LEU A 84 2.73 -0.99 -7.90
C LEU A 84 3.54 0.08 -8.65
N ALA A 85 2.85 0.97 -9.36
CA ALA A 85 3.43 2.09 -10.06
C ALA A 85 3.42 3.35 -9.16
N TRP A 86 4.12 4.38 -9.63
CA TRP A 86 4.13 5.71 -9.01
C TRP A 86 3.42 6.70 -9.95
N ASN A 87 3.03 7.87 -9.45
CA ASN A 87 2.41 8.95 -10.24
C ASN A 87 1.05 8.62 -10.85
N ILE A 88 0.21 7.82 -10.17
CA ILE A 88 -1.17 7.53 -10.58
C ILE A 88 -2.07 7.95 -9.43
N ASP A 89 -3.08 8.79 -9.67
CA ASP A 89 -4.00 9.17 -8.59
C ASP A 89 -4.80 7.96 -8.11
N ALA A 90 -4.61 7.61 -6.83
CA ALA A 90 -5.23 6.44 -6.21
C ALA A 90 -6.75 6.50 -6.27
N ASN A 91 -7.37 7.67 -6.10
CA ASN A 91 -8.83 7.79 -6.12
C ASN A 91 -9.38 7.57 -7.53
N ALA A 92 -8.68 8.07 -8.56
CA ALA A 92 -9.07 7.88 -9.95
C ALA A 92 -9.04 6.40 -10.35
N ILE A 93 -7.95 5.70 -10.05
CA ILE A 93 -7.78 4.29 -10.44
C ILE A 93 -8.65 3.34 -9.59
N VAL A 94 -8.81 3.62 -8.29
CA VAL A 94 -9.73 2.87 -7.40
C VAL A 94 -11.19 3.08 -7.83
N GLY A 95 -11.56 4.31 -8.22
CA GLY A 95 -12.88 4.60 -8.79
C GLY A 95 -13.12 3.86 -10.10
N TRP A 96 -12.13 3.87 -11.01
CA TRP A 96 -12.22 3.11 -12.26
C TRP A 96 -12.42 1.61 -12.00
N ALA A 97 -11.62 1.02 -11.11
CA ALA A 97 -11.70 -0.40 -10.78
C ALA A 97 -13.07 -0.76 -10.17
N HIS A 98 -13.59 0.08 -9.26
CA HIS A 98 -14.93 -0.07 -8.69
C HIS A 98 -16.00 -0.11 -9.79
N ASP A 99 -16.00 0.86 -10.70
CA ASP A 99 -17.03 1.03 -11.73
C ASP A 99 -17.01 -0.10 -12.78
N HIS A 100 -15.84 -0.74 -12.98
CA HIS A 100 -15.65 -1.84 -13.91
C HIS A 100 -15.71 -3.23 -13.27
N GLY A 101 -16.01 -3.32 -11.95
CA GLY A 101 -16.10 -4.59 -11.24
C GLY A 101 -14.76 -5.31 -11.07
N VAL A 102 -13.64 -4.57 -11.09
CA VAL A 102 -12.27 -5.08 -10.98
C VAL A 102 -11.81 -5.06 -9.52
N ILE A 103 -11.17 -6.15 -9.07
CA ILE A 103 -10.54 -6.22 -7.74
C ILE A 103 -9.26 -5.38 -7.79
N TYR A 104 -8.99 -4.58 -6.76
CA TYR A 104 -7.84 -3.66 -6.74
C TYR A 104 -6.96 -3.88 -5.50
N LEU A 105 -5.64 -3.78 -5.68
CA LEU A 105 -4.68 -3.65 -4.59
C LEU A 105 -3.57 -2.67 -4.93
N ASN A 106 -3.17 -1.84 -3.97
CA ASN A 106 -1.94 -1.05 -4.06
C ASN A 106 -1.15 -1.04 -2.75
N THR A 107 -0.01 -0.33 -2.76
CA THR A 107 0.86 -0.19 -1.58
C THR A 107 1.07 1.25 -1.10
N SER A 108 0.55 2.24 -1.83
CA SER A 108 0.65 3.67 -1.53
C SER A 108 -0.57 4.43 -2.07
N ILE A 109 -0.91 5.58 -1.48
CA ILE A 109 -1.90 6.50 -2.03
C ILE A 109 -1.16 7.63 -2.74
N GLU A 110 -1.03 7.43 -4.05
CA GLU A 110 -0.34 8.30 -5.00
C GLU A 110 -1.28 9.38 -5.59
N GLU A 111 -0.69 10.41 -6.18
CA GLU A 111 -1.37 11.48 -6.93
C GLU A 111 -0.81 11.56 -8.35
N TRP A 112 -1.62 12.06 -9.28
CA TRP A 112 -1.11 12.52 -10.57
C TRP A 112 -0.28 13.79 -10.37
N ASP A 113 0.93 13.82 -10.91
CA ASP A 113 1.85 14.94 -10.92
C ASP A 113 2.03 15.59 -9.53
N PRO A 114 2.52 14.85 -8.51
CA PRO A 114 2.55 15.30 -7.12
C PRO A 114 3.37 16.61 -6.94
N TYR A 115 4.27 16.90 -7.88
CA TYR A 115 5.13 18.07 -7.89
C TYR A 115 4.56 19.30 -8.61
N ALA A 116 3.45 19.19 -9.36
CA ALA A 116 2.98 20.23 -10.28
C ALA A 116 2.73 21.60 -9.61
N ALA A 117 2.26 21.61 -8.37
CA ALA A 117 2.00 22.82 -7.59
C ALA A 117 3.18 23.24 -6.68
N GLY A 118 4.22 22.39 -6.57
CA GLY A 118 5.44 22.65 -5.81
C GLY A 118 5.19 23.28 -4.43
N ALA A 119 5.98 24.31 -4.11
CA ALA A 119 5.87 25.05 -2.85
C ALA A 119 4.61 25.94 -2.72
N THR A 120 3.81 26.08 -3.77
CA THR A 120 2.61 26.95 -3.75
C THR A 120 1.35 26.25 -3.26
N ARG A 121 1.37 24.91 -3.15
CA ARG A 121 0.28 24.11 -2.58
C ARG A 121 0.23 24.29 -1.06
N ASN A 122 -0.98 24.37 -0.51
CA ASN A 122 -1.15 24.44 0.94
C ASN A 122 -0.51 23.20 1.60
N PRO A 123 0.31 23.35 2.65
CA PRO A 123 0.91 22.20 3.34
C PRO A 123 -0.10 21.13 3.75
N THR A 124 -1.32 21.50 4.16
CA THR A 124 -2.33 20.52 4.56
C THR A 124 -2.77 19.63 3.41
N GLU A 125 -2.84 20.16 2.19
CA GLU A 125 -3.22 19.40 1.00
C GLU A 125 -2.14 18.43 0.54
N ARG A 126 -0.91 18.57 1.06
CA ARG A 126 0.24 17.70 0.77
C ARG A 126 0.39 16.54 1.76
N THR A 127 -0.54 16.39 2.69
CA THR A 127 -0.54 15.32 3.70
C THR A 127 -1.18 14.05 3.18
N LEU A 128 -0.78 12.90 3.72
CA LEU A 128 -1.47 11.62 3.47
C LEU A 128 -2.89 11.67 4.05
N TYR A 129 -3.10 12.32 5.19
CA TYR A 129 -4.43 12.56 5.76
C TYR A 129 -5.38 13.20 4.74
N TRP A 130 -4.94 14.23 4.01
CA TRP A 130 -5.75 14.86 2.98
C TRP A 130 -6.15 13.86 1.87
N ARG A 131 -5.19 13.06 1.40
CA ARG A 131 -5.45 12.03 0.38
C ARG A 131 -6.43 10.97 0.91
N HIS A 132 -6.25 10.48 2.14
CA HIS A 132 -7.16 9.54 2.81
C HIS A 132 -8.58 10.11 2.95
N MET A 133 -8.71 11.39 3.31
CA MET A 133 -10.02 12.02 3.43
C MET A 133 -10.74 12.16 2.09
N LYS A 134 -10.01 12.39 0.98
CA LYS A 134 -10.60 12.34 -0.37
C LYS A 134 -11.08 10.93 -0.70
N LEU A 135 -10.27 9.90 -0.41
CA LEU A 135 -10.65 8.50 -0.66
C LEU A 135 -11.91 8.11 0.13
N ARG A 136 -11.97 8.46 1.43
CA ARG A 136 -13.16 8.22 2.28
C ARG A 136 -14.42 8.85 1.69
N LYS A 137 -14.34 10.13 1.30
CA LYS A 137 -15.47 10.83 0.65
C LYS A 137 -15.93 10.14 -0.63
N LEU A 138 -15.00 9.62 -1.44
CA LEU A 138 -15.34 8.84 -2.63
C LEU A 138 -16.05 7.54 -2.24
N THR A 139 -15.48 6.75 -1.33
CA THR A 139 -16.02 5.43 -0.94
C THR A 139 -17.37 5.53 -0.21
N ASP A 140 -17.63 6.63 0.51
CA ASP A 140 -18.92 6.88 1.18
C ASP A 140 -20.08 6.95 0.17
N THR A 141 -19.81 7.32 -1.08
CA THR A 141 -20.83 7.36 -2.15
C THR A 141 -21.27 5.98 -2.63
N TRP A 142 -20.48 4.93 -2.37
CA TRP A 142 -20.71 3.59 -2.89
C TRP A 142 -21.66 2.75 -2.03
N GLY A 143 -21.90 3.16 -0.78
CA GLY A 143 -22.79 2.44 0.14
C GLY A 143 -22.37 0.99 0.41
N GLY A 144 -21.06 0.71 0.40
CA GLY A 144 -20.50 -0.63 0.66
C GLY A 144 -20.72 -1.64 -0.46
N LYS A 145 -21.00 -1.19 -1.69
CA LYS A 145 -21.14 -2.04 -2.88
C LYS A 145 -19.87 -2.02 -3.72
N GLY A 146 -19.79 -2.95 -4.67
CA GLY A 146 -18.69 -3.03 -5.62
C GLY A 146 -17.66 -4.12 -5.29
N PRO A 147 -16.64 -4.28 -6.15
CA PRO A 147 -15.54 -5.21 -5.91
C PRO A 147 -14.66 -4.74 -4.74
N THR A 148 -13.91 -5.68 -4.16
CA THR A 148 -12.94 -5.35 -3.11
C THR A 148 -11.78 -4.52 -3.67
N ALA A 149 -11.49 -3.39 -3.01
CA ALA A 149 -10.27 -2.63 -3.19
C ALA A 149 -9.48 -2.59 -1.87
N ILE A 150 -8.23 -3.05 -1.90
CA ILE A 150 -7.33 -3.03 -0.74
C ILE A 150 -6.25 -1.97 -0.99
N VAL A 151 -6.34 -0.85 -0.29
CA VAL A 151 -5.36 0.23 -0.40
C VAL A 151 -4.27 0.09 0.67
N GLU A 152 -3.07 0.59 0.36
CA GLU A 152 -1.97 0.73 1.31
C GLU A 152 -1.56 -0.59 1.98
N HIS A 153 -1.44 -1.65 1.16
CA HIS A 153 -1.20 -3.01 1.64
C HIS A 153 0.20 -3.54 1.28
N GLY A 154 1.23 -2.77 1.64
CA GLY A 154 2.63 -3.16 1.58
C GLY A 154 3.17 -3.62 2.93
N ALA A 155 4.40 -3.22 3.25
CA ALA A 155 4.99 -3.41 4.58
C ALA A 155 4.45 -2.37 5.58
N ASN A 156 4.68 -1.08 5.28
CA ASN A 156 4.31 0.07 6.09
C ASN A 156 3.98 1.25 5.17
N PRO A 157 2.71 1.41 4.76
CA PRO A 157 1.50 0.83 5.35
C PRO A 157 1.20 -0.62 4.91
N GLY A 158 0.40 -1.35 5.69
CA GLY A 158 0.00 -2.74 5.41
C GLY A 158 0.35 -3.71 6.53
N LEU A 159 1.42 -4.49 6.39
CA LEU A 159 1.91 -5.48 7.37
C LEU A 159 1.95 -4.94 8.81
N VAL A 160 2.39 -3.70 9.00
CA VAL A 160 2.46 -3.06 10.33
C VAL A 160 1.11 -2.96 11.05
N SER A 161 0.00 -2.90 10.32
CA SER A 161 -1.35 -2.95 10.92
C SER A 161 -1.65 -4.33 11.50
N HIS A 162 -1.21 -5.40 10.82
CA HIS A 162 -1.32 -6.77 11.32
C HIS A 162 -0.40 -6.99 12.53
N LEU A 163 0.84 -6.50 12.47
CA LEU A 163 1.79 -6.57 13.57
C LEU A 163 1.28 -5.81 14.81
N THR A 164 0.61 -4.67 14.61
CA THR A 164 -0.01 -3.91 15.71
C THR A 164 -1.09 -4.72 16.40
N LYS A 165 -2.00 -5.36 15.65
CA LYS A 165 -3.02 -6.26 16.22
C LYS A 165 -2.39 -7.42 16.98
N LYS A 166 -1.39 -8.06 16.38
CA LYS A 166 -0.68 -9.18 17.01
C LYS A 166 0.02 -8.74 18.31
N ALA A 167 0.68 -7.59 18.31
CA ALA A 167 1.34 -7.05 19.50
C ALA A 167 0.33 -6.77 20.63
N LEU A 168 -0.82 -6.16 20.32
CA LEU A 168 -1.88 -5.94 21.31
C LEU A 168 -2.41 -7.27 21.89
N PHE A 169 -2.62 -8.27 21.04
CA PHE A 169 -3.05 -9.60 21.46
C PHE A 169 -2.03 -10.26 22.41
N ASP A 170 -0.74 -10.17 22.07
CA ASP A 170 0.35 -10.78 22.85
C ASP A 170 0.54 -10.08 24.20
N ILE A 171 0.49 -8.74 24.23
CA ILE A 171 0.54 -7.96 25.47
C ILE A 171 -0.65 -8.32 26.37
N ALA A 172 -1.87 -8.36 25.82
CA ALA A 172 -3.07 -8.72 26.57
C ALA A 172 -3.00 -10.13 27.15
N THR A 173 -2.65 -11.11 26.31
CA THR A 173 -2.53 -12.51 26.72
C THR A 173 -1.49 -12.67 27.83
N ARG A 174 -0.34 -11.99 27.71
CA ARG A 174 0.68 -12.00 28.75
C ARG A 174 0.22 -11.32 30.03
N ALA A 175 -0.46 -10.16 29.94
CA ALA A 175 -0.98 -9.45 31.08
C ALA A 175 -2.02 -10.28 31.86
N ILE A 176 -2.91 -11.00 31.16
CA ILE A 176 -3.90 -11.90 31.76
C ILE A 176 -3.17 -13.04 32.49
N LYS A 177 -2.25 -13.72 31.79
CA LYS A 177 -1.47 -14.83 32.35
C LYS A 177 -0.69 -14.43 33.61
N ASP A 178 -0.10 -13.24 33.61
CA ASP A 178 0.72 -12.74 34.73
C ASP A 178 -0.14 -12.13 35.87
N GLY A 179 -1.48 -12.13 35.76
CA GLY A 179 -2.39 -11.51 36.74
C GLY A 179 -2.27 -9.98 36.81
N LYS A 180 -1.81 -9.34 35.73
CA LYS A 180 -1.58 -7.89 35.60
C LYS A 180 -2.58 -7.19 34.69
N ALA A 181 -3.51 -7.94 34.09
CA ALA A 181 -4.54 -7.37 33.23
C ALA A 181 -5.49 -6.46 34.02
N SER A 182 -5.71 -5.25 33.50
CA SER A 182 -6.72 -4.34 34.03
C SER A 182 -8.14 -4.84 33.68
N ALA A 183 -9.15 -4.34 34.39
CA ALA A 183 -10.54 -4.73 34.17
C ALA A 183 -11.01 -4.44 32.72
N GLY A 184 -11.52 -5.48 32.06
CA GLY A 184 -12.04 -5.42 30.68
C GLY A 184 -11.01 -5.73 29.59
N VAL A 185 -9.75 -6.05 29.93
CA VAL A 185 -8.77 -6.53 28.93
C VAL A 185 -9.20 -7.87 28.33
N GLU A 186 -9.65 -8.80 29.15
CA GLU A 186 -10.07 -10.15 28.69
C GLU A 186 -11.31 -10.09 27.79
N ASP A 187 -12.30 -9.28 28.15
CA ASP A 187 -13.49 -9.04 27.31
C ASP A 187 -13.12 -8.42 25.96
N ALA A 188 -12.26 -7.38 25.97
CA ALA A 188 -11.83 -6.70 24.75
C ALA A 188 -10.97 -7.60 23.85
N LEU A 189 -10.15 -8.47 24.44
CA LEU A 189 -9.34 -9.47 23.72
C LEU A 189 -10.25 -10.50 23.05
N THR A 190 -11.20 -11.06 23.79
CA THR A 190 -12.14 -12.08 23.29
C THR A 190 -13.03 -11.54 22.17
N ALA A 191 -13.45 -10.28 22.28
CA ALA A 191 -14.25 -9.61 21.25
C ALA A 191 -13.42 -9.11 20.05
N GLU A 192 -12.09 -9.27 20.07
CA GLU A 192 -11.15 -8.68 19.11
C GLU A 192 -11.37 -7.16 18.90
N ASN A 193 -11.80 -6.46 19.96
CA ASN A 193 -12.04 -5.03 19.92
C ASN A 193 -10.72 -4.27 20.17
N PHE A 194 -9.86 -4.23 19.15
CA PHE A 194 -8.52 -3.66 19.23
C PHE A 194 -8.46 -2.20 19.72
N PRO A 195 -9.38 -1.28 19.34
CA PRO A 195 -9.40 0.07 19.91
C PRO A 195 -9.60 0.08 21.43
N THR A 196 -10.56 -0.71 21.92
CA THR A 196 -10.81 -0.82 23.36
C THR A 196 -9.66 -1.54 24.06
N LEU A 197 -9.11 -2.57 23.43
CA LEU A 197 -7.98 -3.33 23.95
C LEU A 197 -6.75 -2.42 24.15
N ALA A 198 -6.39 -1.62 23.13
CA ALA A 198 -5.27 -0.67 23.23
C ALA A 198 -5.48 0.34 24.37
N GLN A 199 -6.70 0.87 24.52
CA GLN A 199 -7.07 1.76 25.62
C GLN A 199 -6.90 1.09 26.99
N LYS A 200 -7.44 -0.13 27.15
CA LYS A 200 -7.39 -0.89 28.43
C LYS A 200 -5.98 -1.31 28.82
N LEU A 201 -5.14 -1.61 27.82
CA LEU A 201 -3.70 -1.84 27.98
C LEU A 201 -2.90 -0.56 28.22
N ASN A 202 -3.54 0.62 28.18
CA ASN A 202 -2.90 1.93 28.33
C ASN A 202 -1.75 2.15 27.32
N VAL A 203 -1.95 1.67 26.08
CA VAL A 203 -1.04 1.95 24.97
C VAL A 203 -1.19 3.42 24.60
N LYS A 204 -0.11 4.19 24.77
CA LYS A 204 -0.10 5.63 24.51
C LYS A 204 0.42 5.97 23.14
N VAL A 205 1.51 5.32 22.73
CA VAL A 205 2.22 5.59 21.49
C VAL A 205 2.51 4.27 20.77
N ILE A 206 2.42 4.30 19.45
CA ILE A 206 2.84 3.21 18.57
C ILE A 206 3.78 3.85 17.56
N HIS A 207 5.03 3.38 17.52
CA HIS A 207 5.97 3.76 16.48
C HIS A 207 6.03 2.65 15.44
N ILE A 208 6.03 3.03 14.16
CA ILE A 208 6.51 2.16 13.11
C ILE A 208 8.04 2.23 13.14
N ALA A 209 8.63 1.41 14.02
CA ALA A 209 10.07 1.46 14.31
C ALA A 209 10.84 0.58 13.33
N GLU A 210 11.38 1.19 12.28
CA GLU A 210 12.17 0.50 11.26
C GLU A 210 13.64 0.92 11.31
N ARG A 211 14.53 -0.06 11.09
CA ARG A 211 15.97 0.18 10.93
C ARG A 211 16.50 -0.73 9.83
N ASP A 212 16.75 -0.14 8.66
CA ASP A 212 17.45 -0.81 7.57
C ASP A 212 18.97 -0.77 7.82
N THR A 213 19.61 -1.94 7.77
CA THR A 213 21.06 -2.12 7.93
C THR A 213 21.72 -2.76 6.71
N GLN A 214 20.99 -2.86 5.59
CA GLN A 214 21.53 -3.36 4.34
C GLN A 214 22.69 -2.47 3.87
N ILE A 215 23.74 -3.12 3.36
CA ILE A 215 24.94 -2.46 2.84
C ILE A 215 25.21 -2.97 1.43
N SER A 216 25.69 -2.07 0.55
CA SER A 216 26.18 -2.45 -0.77
C SER A 216 27.69 -2.68 -0.73
N ASP A 217 28.18 -3.56 -1.59
CA ASP A 217 29.61 -3.73 -1.91
C ASP A 217 30.15 -2.57 -2.76
N LYS A 218 29.27 -1.71 -3.29
CA LYS A 218 29.61 -0.51 -4.05
C LYS A 218 29.44 0.74 -3.18
N PRO A 219 30.46 1.60 -3.08
CA PRO A 219 30.31 2.86 -2.36
C PRO A 219 29.36 3.79 -3.12
N LYS A 220 28.55 4.53 -2.35
CA LYS A 220 27.70 5.61 -2.85
C LYS A 220 28.53 6.63 -3.63
N GLN A 221 28.06 7.02 -4.81
CA GLN A 221 28.71 8.04 -5.64
C GLN A 221 28.28 9.47 -5.24
N VAL A 222 29.10 10.45 -5.65
CA VAL A 222 28.74 11.88 -5.56
C VAL A 222 27.54 12.14 -6.47
N ASN A 223 26.58 12.93 -5.98
CA ASN A 223 25.32 13.26 -6.69
C ASN A 223 24.42 12.06 -7.02
N GLU A 224 24.59 10.93 -6.34
CA GLU A 224 23.70 9.77 -6.42
C GLU A 224 22.77 9.72 -5.19
N PHE A 225 21.51 9.34 -5.39
CA PHE A 225 20.61 8.94 -4.30
C PHE A 225 20.51 7.41 -4.29
N VAL A 226 20.83 6.79 -3.16
CA VAL A 226 20.77 5.32 -2.99
C VAL A 226 19.73 5.01 -1.93
N ASN A 227 18.85 4.04 -2.23
CA ASN A 227 17.84 3.52 -1.31
C ASN A 227 17.62 2.03 -1.58
N THR A 228 17.04 1.30 -0.63
CA THR A 228 16.70 -0.13 -0.75
C THR A 228 15.33 -0.36 -1.41
N TRP A 229 14.57 0.72 -1.61
CA TRP A 229 13.31 0.75 -2.35
C TRP A 229 13.23 2.04 -3.20
N SER A 230 12.03 2.41 -3.67
CA SER A 230 11.83 3.54 -4.60
C SER A 230 12.49 4.82 -4.10
N VAL A 231 13.45 5.34 -4.87
CA VAL A 231 14.08 6.65 -4.59
C VAL A 231 13.07 7.78 -4.79
N GLU A 232 12.26 7.71 -5.86
CA GLU A 232 11.26 8.74 -6.16
C GLU A 232 10.16 8.78 -5.10
N GLY A 233 9.65 7.61 -4.68
CA GLY A 233 8.64 7.50 -3.62
C GLY A 233 9.17 8.03 -2.28
N PHE A 234 10.37 7.58 -1.89
CA PHE A 234 10.98 8.05 -0.64
C PHE A 234 11.27 9.56 -0.64
N TYR A 235 11.65 10.12 -1.79
CA TYR A 235 11.85 11.56 -1.91
C TYR A 235 10.52 12.32 -1.80
N GLU A 236 9.46 11.87 -2.48
CA GLU A 236 8.13 12.49 -2.43
C GLU A 236 7.59 12.54 -1.00
N GLU A 237 7.62 11.41 -0.30
CA GLU A 237 7.21 11.29 1.09
C GLU A 237 8.10 12.14 2.00
N GLY A 238 9.43 12.11 1.79
CA GLY A 238 10.41 12.77 2.64
C GLY A 238 10.37 14.30 2.59
N ILE A 239 9.82 14.89 1.53
CA ILE A 239 9.61 16.34 1.44
C ILE A 239 8.22 16.78 1.86
N ALA A 240 7.29 15.84 2.09
CA ALA A 240 5.96 16.12 2.62
C ALA A 240 6.03 16.64 4.06
N PRO A 241 4.98 17.32 4.57
CA PRO A 241 4.93 17.71 5.98
C PRO A 241 5.07 16.50 6.90
N ALA A 242 5.80 16.66 8.01
CA ALA A 242 5.82 15.65 9.05
C ALA A 242 4.40 15.40 9.57
N GLU A 243 4.00 14.13 9.61
CA GLU A 243 2.63 13.72 9.88
C GLU A 243 2.59 12.60 10.92
N LEU A 244 1.60 12.65 11.82
CA LEU A 244 1.37 11.59 12.80
C LEU A 244 -0.10 11.54 13.27
N GLY A 245 -0.54 10.35 13.66
CA GLY A 245 -1.78 10.19 14.41
C GLY A 245 -1.62 10.76 15.83
N TRP A 246 -2.41 11.77 16.18
CA TRP A 246 -2.28 12.48 17.46
C TRP A 246 -2.98 11.74 18.60
N GLY A 247 -2.21 11.27 19.58
CA GLY A 247 -2.74 10.56 20.74
C GLY A 247 -3.50 11.48 21.70
N THR A 248 -4.61 11.00 22.27
CA THR A 248 -5.39 11.77 23.28
C THR A 248 -4.63 12.04 24.58
N HIS A 249 -3.50 11.36 24.79
CA HIS A 249 -2.63 11.55 25.95
C HIS A 249 -1.64 12.73 25.78
N GLU A 250 -1.48 13.22 24.56
CA GLU A 250 -0.56 14.32 24.25
C GLU A 250 -1.12 15.65 24.78
N LYS A 251 -0.26 16.45 25.41
CA LYS A 251 -0.65 17.70 26.09
C LYS A 251 -0.07 18.96 25.46
N THR A 252 0.83 18.80 24.51
CA THR A 252 1.62 19.89 23.96
C THR A 252 1.79 19.65 22.47
N LEU A 253 1.49 20.65 21.64
CA LEU A 253 1.79 20.59 20.21
C LEU A 253 3.29 20.85 19.97
N PRO A 254 3.87 20.34 18.88
CA PRO A 254 5.20 20.75 18.44
C PRO A 254 5.27 22.28 18.27
N ILE A 255 6.42 22.87 18.60
CA ILE A 255 6.72 24.31 18.42
C ILE A 255 7.13 24.56 16.98
#